data_AF-A0A0S7ZZH3-F1
#
_entry.id   AF-A0A0S7ZZH3-F1
#
_cell.length_a   1.000
_cell.length_b   1.000
_cell.length_c   1.000
_cell.angle_alpha   90.00
_cell.angle_beta   90.00
_cell.angle_gamma   90.00
#
_symmetry.space_group_name_H-M   'P 1'
#
loop_
_entity.id
_entity.type
_entity.pdbx_description
1 polymer ?
#
loop_
_entity_poly.entity_id
_entity_poly.type
_entity_poly.pdbx_seq_one_letter_code
_entity_poly.pdbx_strand_id
1 'polypeptide(L)'
;MYSPSDQHSRLSCTVLSDVAQVIENHLTDNWVIRIEYTREIKYLARSWQQWDKAFFNVTDTSGVIDKIHSCHMYKPHCAIRLHAEKLYPRSGFYVCVCEASLGAINK
;
A
#
# COMPACT_ATOMS: atom_id res chain seq x y z
N MET A 1 6.47 27.75 -20.88
CA MET A 1 7.25 26.79 -20.07
C MET A 1 6.37 26.37 -18.90
N TYR A 2 5.65 25.25 -19.04
CA TYR A 2 4.93 24.65 -17.93
C TYR A 2 5.93 23.77 -17.18
N SER A 3 6.36 24.16 -15.99
CA SER A 3 6.95 23.21 -15.05
C SER A 3 5.81 22.32 -14.56
N PRO A 4 5.85 21.00 -14.79
CA PRO A 4 4.97 20.09 -14.08
C PRO A 4 5.47 20.10 -12.63
N SER A 5 4.85 20.95 -11.82
CA SER A 5 4.99 20.97 -10.38
C SER A 5 5.03 19.56 -9.84
N ASP A 6 6.09 19.23 -9.10
CA ASP A 6 6.33 17.99 -8.39
C ASP A 6 5.04 17.47 -7.72
N GLN A 7 4.29 16.63 -8.42
CA GLN A 7 3.24 15.83 -7.83
C GLN A 7 3.93 14.69 -7.10
N HIS A 8 4.52 15.03 -5.95
CA HIS A 8 5.00 14.05 -5.00
C HIS A 8 3.86 13.06 -4.70
N SER A 9 4.21 11.77 -4.64
CA SER A 9 3.36 10.66 -4.22
C SER A 9 2.84 10.87 -2.80
N ARG A 10 1.82 11.71 -2.64
CA ARG A 10 1.23 12.01 -1.35
C ARG A 10 0.16 10.97 -1.07
N LEU A 11 0.33 10.26 0.05
CA LEU A 11 -0.73 9.50 0.65
C LEU A 11 -1.92 10.45 0.90
N SER A 12 -3.05 10.20 0.26
CA SER A 12 -4.23 11.07 0.37
C SER A 12 -5.23 10.48 1.37
N CYS A 13 -5.93 11.35 2.09
CA CYS A 13 -6.97 10.92 3.04
C CYS A 13 -8.10 10.14 2.34
N THR A 14 -8.42 10.48 1.09
CA THR A 14 -9.43 9.78 0.30
C THR A 14 -9.02 8.34 0.03
N VAL A 15 -7.78 8.10 -0.42
CA VAL A 15 -7.29 6.74 -0.68
C VAL A 15 -7.25 5.92 0.61
N LEU A 16 -6.87 6.53 1.74
CA LEU A 16 -6.90 5.86 3.04
C LEU A 16 -8.31 5.49 3.48
N SER A 17 -9.29 6.37 3.26
CA SER A 17 -10.70 6.09 3.53
C SER A 17 -11.20 4.95 2.65
N ASP A 18 -10.85 4.91 1.37
CA ASP A 18 -11.24 3.86 0.45
C ASP A 18 -10.62 2.51 0.84
N VAL A 19 -9.32 2.51 1.20
CA VAL A 19 -8.64 1.33 1.73
C VAL A 19 -9.33 0.84 3.01
N ALA A 20 -9.69 1.75 3.91
CA ALA A 20 -10.36 1.38 5.14
C ALA A 20 -11.72 0.70 4.87
N GLN A 21 -12.54 1.30 4.01
CA GLN A 21 -13.82 0.74 3.60
C GLN A 21 -13.67 -0.63 2.93
N VAL A 22 -12.65 -0.82 2.09
CA VAL A 22 -12.40 -2.11 1.44
C VAL A 22 -12.05 -3.18 2.47
N ILE A 23 -11.25 -2.84 3.49
CA ILE A 23 -10.90 -3.77 4.55
C ILE A 23 -12.16 -4.17 5.33
N GLU A 24 -12.93 -3.18 5.78
CA GLU A 24 -14.13 -3.37 6.61
C GLU A 24 -15.23 -4.16 5.89
N ASN A 25 -15.42 -3.91 4.59
CA ASN A 25 -16.52 -4.51 3.84
C ASN A 25 -16.16 -5.86 3.22
N HIS A 26 -14.87 -6.13 2.95
CA HIS A 26 -14.49 -7.25 2.09
C HIS A 26 -13.33 -8.11 2.59
N LEU A 27 -12.48 -7.60 3.49
CA LEU A 27 -11.24 -8.27 3.91
C LEU A 27 -11.24 -8.66 5.40
N THR A 28 -12.41 -8.99 5.94
CA THR A 28 -12.59 -9.46 7.32
C THR A 28 -12.31 -10.96 7.48
N ASP A 29 -12.19 -11.42 8.71
CA ASP A 29 -12.10 -12.84 9.07
C ASP A 29 -10.80 -13.54 8.58
N ASN A 30 -10.87 -14.27 7.48
CA ASN A 30 -9.82 -15.20 7.04
C ASN A 30 -8.92 -14.65 5.93
N TRP A 31 -8.88 -13.32 5.80
CA TRP A 31 -7.89 -12.64 4.98
C TRP A 31 -6.61 -12.36 5.79
N VAL A 32 -5.48 -12.55 5.12
CA VAL A 32 -4.16 -12.09 5.58
C VAL A 32 -3.85 -10.83 4.81
N ILE A 33 -3.65 -9.72 5.52
CA ILE A 33 -3.38 -8.42 4.92
C ILE A 33 -1.91 -8.07 5.14
N ARG A 34 -1.24 -7.64 4.08
CA ARG A 34 0.13 -7.13 4.08
C ARG A 34 0.15 -5.73 3.52
N ILE A 35 0.99 -4.90 4.11
CA ILE A 35 1.41 -3.65 3.50
C ILE A 35 2.71 -3.96 2.79
N GLU A 36 2.82 -3.60 1.53
CA GLU A 36 4.03 -3.81 0.77
C GLU A 36 4.46 -2.52 0.09
N TYR A 37 5.77 -2.38 -0.14
CA TYR A 37 6.33 -1.21 -0.80
C TYR A 37 7.41 -1.58 -1.82
N THR A 38 7.60 -0.69 -2.80
CA THR A 38 8.71 -0.79 -3.76
C THR A 38 9.18 0.60 -4.19
N ARG A 39 10.48 0.73 -4.49
CA ARG A 39 11.03 1.95 -5.12
C ARG A 39 10.72 2.03 -6.61
N GLU A 40 10.56 0.89 -7.27
CA GLU A 40 10.41 0.81 -8.71
C GLU A 40 9.29 -0.18 -9.06
N ILE A 41 8.30 0.29 -9.80
CA ILE A 41 7.31 -0.55 -10.45
C ILE A 41 7.83 -0.87 -11.84
N LYS A 42 8.61 -1.95 -11.98
CA LYS A 42 9.06 -2.43 -13.30
C LYS A 42 8.09 -3.45 -13.85
N TYR A 43 7.82 -3.38 -15.15
CA TYR A 43 7.07 -4.42 -15.87
C TYR A 43 7.77 -5.77 -15.61
N LEU A 44 7.02 -6.73 -15.04
CA LEU A 44 7.46 -8.07 -14.60
C LEU A 44 8.26 -8.16 -13.28
N ALA A 45 8.77 -7.05 -12.72
CA ALA A 45 9.40 -7.12 -11.41
C ALA A 45 8.33 -7.19 -10.31
N ARG A 46 8.24 -8.35 -9.65
CA ARG A 46 7.30 -8.60 -8.56
C ARG A 46 7.88 -8.34 -7.17
N SER A 47 9.06 -7.77 -7.06
CA SER A 47 9.77 -7.65 -5.77
C SER A 47 9.24 -6.48 -4.94
N TRP A 48 8.03 -6.62 -4.45
CA TRP A 48 7.50 -5.79 -3.37
C TRP A 48 8.06 -6.31 -2.04
N GLN A 49 8.45 -5.40 -1.18
CA GLN A 49 8.94 -5.73 0.16
C GLN A 49 7.79 -5.57 1.16
N GLN A 50 7.59 -6.57 2.00
CA GLN A 50 6.61 -6.47 3.09
C GLN A 50 7.09 -5.42 4.11
N TRP A 51 6.17 -4.55 4.49
CA TRP A 51 6.33 -3.65 5.63
C TRP A 51 5.81 -4.33 6.89
N ASP A 52 6.69 -4.50 7.87
CA ASP A 52 6.37 -5.09 9.17
C ASP A 52 5.72 -6.50 9.05
N LYS A 53 5.00 -6.95 10.08
CA LYS A 53 4.25 -8.21 10.09
C LYS A 53 2.93 -8.09 9.33
N ALA A 54 2.47 -9.23 8.81
CA ALA A 54 1.14 -9.34 8.25
C ALA A 54 0.07 -9.22 9.35
N PHE A 55 -1.09 -8.73 8.97
CA PHE A 55 -2.29 -8.68 9.80
C PHE A 55 -3.16 -9.90 9.53
N PHE A 56 -3.66 -10.50 10.60
CA PHE A 56 -4.54 -11.65 10.56
C PHE A 56 -5.82 -11.31 11.29
N ASN A 57 -6.96 -11.73 10.76
CA ASN A 57 -8.26 -11.54 11.40
C ASN A 57 -8.48 -10.09 11.85
N VAL A 58 -8.35 -9.16 10.90
CA VAL A 58 -8.46 -7.72 11.16
C VAL A 58 -9.89 -7.41 11.60
N THR A 59 -10.03 -7.01 12.86
CA THR A 59 -11.29 -6.53 13.46
C THR A 59 -11.31 -5.01 13.62
N ASP A 60 -10.15 -4.37 13.54
CA ASP A 60 -9.97 -2.93 13.64
C ASP A 60 -9.01 -2.47 12.54
N THR A 61 -9.56 -1.69 11.61
CA THR A 61 -8.86 -1.21 10.42
C THR A 61 -7.86 -0.10 10.74
N SER A 62 -8.04 0.61 11.86
CA SER A 62 -7.19 1.75 12.24
C SER A 62 -5.71 1.34 12.35
N GLY A 63 -5.44 0.17 12.92
CA GLY A 63 -4.08 -0.37 13.02
C GLY A 63 -3.41 -0.64 11.67
N VAL A 64 -4.19 -1.00 10.63
CA VAL A 64 -3.67 -1.16 9.27
C VAL A 64 -3.35 0.21 8.65
N ILE A 65 -4.26 1.18 8.81
CA ILE A 65 -4.10 2.56 8.32
C ILE A 65 -2.89 3.24 8.97
N ASP A 66 -2.70 3.08 10.27
CA ASP A 66 -1.54 3.61 11.00
C ASP A 66 -0.22 3.04 10.48
N LYS A 67 -0.20 1.75 10.15
CA LYS A 67 1.00 1.10 9.58
C LYS A 67 1.25 1.52 8.14
N ILE A 68 0.20 1.81 7.36
CA ILE A 68 0.33 2.43 6.04
C ILE A 68 0.98 3.81 6.17
N HIS A 69 0.50 4.64 7.09
CA HIS A 69 1.09 5.93 7.40
C HIS A 69 2.56 5.80 7.81
N SER A 70 2.86 4.90 8.74
CA SER A 70 4.23 4.64 9.20
C SER A 70 5.15 4.22 8.06
N CYS A 71 4.69 3.35 7.16
CA CYS A 71 5.43 2.94 5.96
C CYS A 71 5.72 4.15 5.07
N HIS A 72 4.70 4.96 4.78
CA HIS A 72 4.86 6.15 3.94
C HIS A 72 5.82 7.17 4.55
N MET A 73 5.75 7.43 5.86
CA MET A 73 6.67 8.33 6.55
C MET A 73 8.12 7.86 6.48
N TYR A 74 8.36 6.55 6.59
CA TYR A 74 9.72 5.98 6.55
C TYR A 74 10.25 5.79 5.12
N LYS A 75 9.36 5.59 4.15
CA LYS A 75 9.67 5.33 2.73
C LYS A 75 8.87 6.29 1.81
N PRO A 76 9.06 7.61 1.92
CA PRO A 76 8.19 8.60 1.24
C PRO A 76 8.25 8.56 -0.29
N HIS A 77 9.30 7.96 -0.86
CA HIS A 77 9.49 7.84 -2.31
C HIS A 77 9.09 6.48 -2.88
N CYS A 78 8.62 5.56 -2.04
CA CYS A 78 8.20 4.24 -2.49
C CYS A 78 6.71 4.23 -2.85
N ALA A 79 6.36 3.44 -3.86
CA ALA A 79 5.00 3.00 -4.04
C ALA A 79 4.62 2.08 -2.88
N ILE A 80 3.37 2.18 -2.42
CA ILE A 80 2.80 1.34 -1.37
C ILE A 80 1.54 0.68 -1.91
N ARG A 81 1.34 -0.58 -1.57
CA ARG A 81 0.10 -1.30 -1.83
C ARG A 81 -0.37 -2.09 -0.61
N LEU A 82 -1.67 -2.29 -0.54
CA LEU A 82 -2.29 -3.33 0.26
C LEU A 82 -2.27 -4.63 -0.56
N HIS A 83 -1.82 -5.72 0.04
CA HIS A 83 -1.90 -7.07 -0.52
C HIS A 83 -2.67 -7.94 0.47
N ALA A 84 -3.88 -8.33 0.10
CA ALA A 84 -4.71 -9.23 0.87
C ALA A 84 -4.80 -10.60 0.18
N GLU A 85 -4.67 -11.68 0.95
CA GLU A 85 -4.85 -13.04 0.45
C GLU A 85 -5.73 -13.88 1.37
N LYS A 86 -6.48 -14.81 0.78
CA LYS A 86 -7.29 -15.81 1.46
C LYS A 86 -7.00 -17.17 0.85
N LEU A 87 -6.91 -18.20 1.69
CA LEU A 87 -6.51 -19.54 1.26
C LEU A 87 -7.65 -20.34 0.61
N TYR A 88 -8.90 -20.17 1.07
CA TYR A 88 -10.05 -20.93 0.56
C TYR A 88 -11.36 -20.09 0.47
N PRO A 89 -11.92 -19.88 -0.74
CA PRO A 89 -11.26 -20.12 -2.03
C PRO A 89 -9.95 -19.31 -2.10
N ARG A 90 -8.99 -19.78 -2.90
CA ARG A 90 -7.72 -19.05 -3.07
C ARG A 90 -8.02 -17.73 -3.79
N SER A 91 -7.84 -16.63 -3.08
CA SER A 91 -8.15 -15.29 -3.58
C SER A 91 -7.03 -14.34 -3.19
N GLY A 92 -6.69 -13.44 -4.10
CA GLY A 92 -5.70 -12.38 -3.88
C GLY A 92 -6.28 -11.07 -4.35
N PHE A 93 -6.08 -10.03 -3.55
CA PHE A 93 -6.60 -8.69 -3.81
C PHE A 93 -5.49 -7.66 -3.53
N TYR A 94 -5.36 -6.69 -4.43
CA TYR A 94 -4.30 -5.69 -4.38
C TYR A 94 -4.89 -4.30 -4.54
N VAL A 95 -4.53 -3.37 -3.65
CA VAL A 95 -4.93 -1.95 -3.72
C VAL A 95 -3.68 -1.10 -3.75
N CYS A 96 -3.52 -0.27 -4.78
CA CYS A 96 -2.48 0.74 -4.79
C CYS A 96 -2.85 1.85 -3.79
N VAL A 97 -1.92 2.17 -2.89
CA VAL A 97 -2.13 3.16 -1.82
C VAL A 97 -1.42 4.47 -2.17
N CYS A 98 -0.19 4.39 -2.68
CA CYS A 98 0.50 5.52 -3.27
C CYS A 98 1.50 5.04 -4.32
N GLU A 99 1.81 5.91 -5.27
CA GLU A 99 2.80 5.63 -6.31
C GLU A 99 4.22 5.97 -5.83
N ALA A 100 5.25 5.56 -6.58
CA ALA A 100 6.61 5.99 -6.30
C ALA A 100 6.81 7.40 -6.89
N SER A 101 7.53 8.27 -6.18
CA SER A 101 7.95 9.55 -6.75
C SER A 101 9.31 9.42 -7.45
N LEU A 102 9.37 9.84 -8.71
CA LEU A 102 10.60 9.95 -9.51
C LEU A 102 11.48 11.10 -8.98
N GLY A 103 12.10 10.91 -7.81
CA GLY A 103 12.90 11.95 -7.14
C GLY A 103 14.35 11.56 -6.81
N ALA A 104 14.81 10.36 -7.18
CA ALA A 104 16.14 9.90 -6.77
C ALA A 104 16.89 9.07 -7.83
N ILE A 105 16.71 9.38 -9.12
CA ILE A 105 17.59 8.88 -10.18
C ILE A 105 18.35 10.09 -10.73
N ASN A 106 19.38 10.51 -9.99
CA ASN A 106 20.50 11.30 -10.49
C ASN A 106 21.62 11.24 -9.44
N LYS A 107 22.45 10.20 -9.53
CA LYS A 107 23.89 10.25 -9.25
C LYS A 107 24.59 9.25 -10.16
#